data_AF-A0A2P1DVA5-F1
#
_entry.id   AF-A0A2P1DVA5-F1
#
_cell.length_a   1.000
_cell.length_b   1.000
_cell.length_c   1.000
_cell.angle_alpha   90.00
_cell.angle_beta   90.00
_cell.angle_gamma   90.00
#
_symmetry.space_group_name_H-M   'P 1'
#
loop_
_entity.id
_entity.type
_entity.pdbx_description
1 polymer ?
#
loop_
_entity_poly.entity_id
_entity_poly.type
_entity_poly.pdbx_seq_one_letter_code
_entity_poly.pdbx_strand_id
1 'polypeptide(L)'
;SHSVSRRSSGQDRRWARRSAKKRRPSKMLPKKTLCNLYEYTVNFFAIGWNSWIIAPPQYKANICYGKCQYPLGQHYNATNHAVVQSILNNKQLRFNKTRPRFHLSSNLIINLPCCVPDQLTSIHVL
;
A
#
# COMPACT_ATOMS: atom_id res chain seq x y z
N SER A 1 -30.91 30.94 -25.99
CA SER A 1 -31.46 30.03 -24.96
C SER A 1 -31.14 28.59 -25.33
N HIS A 2 -30.12 27.97 -24.72
CA HIS A 2 -29.87 26.53 -24.89
C HIS A 2 -29.63 25.88 -23.52
N SER A 3 -30.65 25.18 -23.03
CA SER A 3 -30.68 24.44 -21.78
C SER A 3 -30.08 23.04 -21.98
N VAL A 4 -28.85 22.81 -21.52
CA VAL A 4 -28.24 21.48 -21.48
C VAL A 4 -28.82 20.70 -20.30
N SER A 5 -29.61 19.68 -20.63
CA SER A 5 -30.27 18.77 -19.70
C SER A 5 -29.27 17.94 -18.87
N ARG A 6 -29.09 18.28 -17.58
CA ARG A 6 -28.36 17.49 -16.57
C ARG A 6 -29.05 16.15 -16.29
N ARG A 7 -28.63 15.06 -16.96
CA ARG A 7 -29.13 13.69 -16.72
C ARG A 7 -28.21 12.77 -15.88
N SER A 8 -27.03 13.22 -15.44
CA SER A 8 -26.06 12.39 -14.69
C SER A 8 -26.48 12.05 -13.25
N SER A 9 -27.27 12.92 -12.60
CA SER A 9 -27.44 12.90 -11.14
C SER A 9 -28.17 11.67 -10.57
N GLY A 10 -28.95 10.96 -11.40
CA GLY A 10 -29.77 9.83 -10.96
C GLY A 10 -29.01 8.50 -10.85
N GLN A 11 -27.99 8.29 -11.67
CA GLN A 11 -27.18 7.06 -11.67
C GLN A 11 -26.10 7.12 -10.59
N ASP A 12 -25.46 8.28 -10.42
CA ASP A 12 -24.46 8.55 -9.38
C ASP A 12 -25.04 8.36 -7.98
N ARG A 13 -26.25 8.90 -7.73
CA ARG A 13 -26.97 8.70 -6.45
C ARG A 13 -27.31 7.23 -6.20
N ARG A 14 -27.61 6.46 -7.25
CA ARG A 14 -27.95 5.03 -7.14
C ARG A 14 -26.71 4.19 -6.83
N TRP A 15 -25.57 4.50 -7.45
CA TRP A 15 -24.28 3.85 -7.18
C TRP A 15 -23.71 4.19 -5.79
N ALA A 16 -23.83 5.46 -5.38
CA ALA A 16 -23.45 5.92 -4.05
C ALA A 16 -24.27 5.23 -2.95
N ARG A 17 -25.61 5.12 -3.12
CA ARG A 17 -26.48 4.38 -2.18
C ARG A 17 -26.15 2.88 -2.12
N ARG A 18 -25.82 2.24 -3.25
CA ARG A 18 -25.37 0.84 -3.29
C ARG A 18 -24.00 0.64 -2.64
N SER A 19 -23.07 1.57 -2.83
CA SER A 19 -21.74 1.56 -2.23
C SER A 19 -21.80 1.79 -0.71
N ALA A 20 -22.67 2.68 -0.24
CA ALA A 20 -22.94 2.89 1.18
C ALA A 20 -23.51 1.64 1.85
N LYS A 21 -24.41 0.92 1.17
CA LYS A 21 -24.99 -0.36 1.64
C LYS A 21 -23.98 -1.53 1.57
N LYS A 22 -22.95 -1.43 0.73
CA LYS A 22 -21.83 -2.38 0.58
C LYS A 22 -20.56 -1.97 1.34
N ARG A 23 -20.65 -1.10 2.35
CA ARG A 23 -19.58 -0.93 3.36
C ARG A 23 -19.49 -2.22 4.20
N ARG A 24 -19.08 -3.32 3.56
CA ARG A 24 -18.47 -4.44 4.27
C ARG A 24 -17.30 -3.82 5.04
N PRO A 25 -17.13 -4.10 6.34
CA PRO A 25 -15.94 -3.66 7.03
C PRO A 25 -14.77 -4.14 6.18
N SER A 26 -13.90 -3.22 5.75
CA SER A 26 -12.63 -3.56 5.12
C SER A 26 -12.06 -4.68 5.97
N LYS A 27 -11.94 -5.91 5.44
CA LYS A 27 -11.40 -7.04 6.19
C LYS A 27 -10.14 -6.50 6.86
N MET A 28 -10.18 -6.31 8.18
CA MET A 28 -9.07 -5.67 8.88
C MET A 28 -7.84 -6.47 8.49
N LEU A 29 -6.85 -5.81 7.91
CA LEU A 29 -5.61 -6.48 7.53
C LEU A 29 -5.12 -7.22 8.77
N PRO A 30 -4.83 -8.53 8.66
CA PRO A 30 -4.51 -9.35 9.82
C PRO A 30 -3.37 -8.73 10.61
N LYS A 31 -3.62 -8.33 11.86
CA LYS A 31 -2.58 -7.80 12.74
C LYS A 31 -1.64 -8.98 13.06
N LYS A 32 -0.43 -8.98 12.47
CA LYS A 32 0.68 -9.94 12.65
C LYS A 32 0.89 -11.01 11.55
N THR A 33 0.55 -10.75 10.30
CA THR A 33 0.98 -11.63 9.19
C THR A 33 2.37 -11.31 8.66
N LEU A 34 3.00 -12.30 8.04
CA LEU A 34 4.19 -12.14 7.21
C LEU A 34 3.88 -11.25 5.99
N CYS A 35 4.91 -10.60 5.46
CA CYS A 35 4.78 -9.80 4.24
C CYS A 35 4.18 -10.64 3.11
N ASN A 36 3.00 -10.26 2.65
CA ASN A 36 2.28 -10.94 1.58
C ASN A 36 1.37 -9.97 0.83
N LEU A 37 0.91 -10.38 -0.35
CA LEU A 37 -0.08 -9.67 -1.14
C LEU A 37 -1.49 -10.03 -0.65
N TYR A 38 -2.25 -9.02 -0.28
CA TYR A 38 -3.64 -9.16 0.16
C TYR A 38 -4.59 -8.56 -0.87
N GLU A 39 -5.73 -9.22 -1.06
CA GLU A 39 -6.79 -8.70 -1.90
C GLU A 39 -7.35 -7.41 -1.30
N TYR A 40 -7.30 -6.35 -2.10
CA TYR A 40 -7.79 -5.03 -1.72
C TYR A 40 -8.42 -4.37 -2.95
N THR A 41 -9.64 -3.86 -2.77
CA THR A 41 -10.39 -3.17 -3.81
C THR A 41 -10.56 -1.71 -3.44
N VAL A 42 -10.08 -0.83 -4.32
CA VAL A 42 -10.27 0.61 -4.23
C VAL A 42 -11.61 0.95 -4.87
N ASN A 43 -12.43 1.72 -4.16
CA ASN A 43 -13.65 2.31 -4.70
C ASN A 43 -13.40 3.81 -4.88
N PHE A 44 -13.45 4.30 -6.12
CA PHE A 44 -13.10 5.69 -6.42
C PHE A 44 -14.09 6.70 -5.82
N PHE A 45 -15.36 6.33 -5.62
CA PHE A 45 -16.29 7.16 -4.86
C PHE A 45 -15.91 7.26 -3.39
N ALA A 46 -15.48 6.15 -2.79
CA ALA A 46 -15.16 6.12 -1.37
C ALA A 46 -13.91 6.95 -1.03
N ILE A 47 -12.98 7.10 -1.98
CA ILE A 47 -11.78 7.93 -1.82
C ILE A 47 -11.92 9.33 -2.44
N GLY A 48 -13.11 9.69 -2.94
CA GLY A 48 -13.40 11.02 -3.49
C GLY A 48 -12.81 11.29 -4.86
N TRP A 49 -12.47 10.25 -5.63
CA TRP A 49 -11.88 10.35 -6.97
C TRP A 49 -12.91 10.22 -8.09
N ASN A 50 -14.18 10.03 -7.76
CA ASN A 50 -15.27 9.91 -8.72
C ASN A 50 -15.60 11.20 -9.50
N SER A 51 -14.93 12.31 -9.21
CA SER A 51 -15.07 13.55 -9.97
C SER A 51 -14.20 13.58 -11.23
N TRP A 52 -13.12 12.79 -11.26
CA TRP A 52 -12.16 12.76 -12.36
C TRP A 52 -11.93 11.35 -12.94
N ILE A 53 -12.20 10.29 -12.16
CA ILE A 53 -12.27 8.91 -12.67
C ILE A 53 -13.73 8.53 -12.85
N ILE A 54 -14.15 8.42 -14.11
CA ILE A 54 -15.52 8.08 -14.51
C ILE A 54 -15.68 6.55 -14.53
N ALA A 55 -14.69 5.83 -15.07
CA ALA A 55 -14.69 4.38 -15.12
C ALA A 55 -13.28 3.78 -14.96
N PRO A 56 -13.15 2.55 -14.39
CA PRO A 56 -14.19 1.80 -13.69
C PRO A 56 -14.52 2.46 -12.34
N PRO A 57 -15.68 2.17 -11.71
CA PRO A 57 -16.03 2.73 -10.40
C PRO A 57 -15.23 2.12 -9.23
N GLN A 58 -14.64 0.95 -9.44
CA GLN A 58 -13.77 0.27 -8.48
C GLN A 58 -12.66 -0.49 -9.21
N TYR A 59 -11.52 -0.68 -8.54
CA TYR A 59 -10.35 -1.39 -9.07
C TYR A 59 -9.73 -2.32 -8.02
N LYS A 60 -9.34 -3.53 -8.42
CA LYS A 60 -8.61 -4.48 -7.56
C LYS A 60 -7.12 -4.14 -7.56
N ALA A 61 -6.73 -3.26 -6.64
CA ALA A 61 -5.35 -2.81 -6.50
C ALA A 61 -4.45 -3.83 -5.77
N ASN A 62 -5.04 -4.65 -4.89
CA ASN A 62 -4.32 -5.44 -3.91
C ASN A 62 -3.41 -4.56 -3.02
N ILE A 63 -2.79 -5.13 -1.99
CA ILE A 63 -1.87 -4.41 -1.11
C ILE A 63 -0.82 -5.37 -0.54
N CYS A 64 0.44 -4.96 -0.54
CA CYS A 64 1.48 -5.65 0.22
C CYS A 64 1.38 -5.22 1.69
N TYR A 65 1.24 -6.19 2.59
CA TYR A 65 1.15 -5.92 4.03
C TYR A 65 1.80 -7.03 4.83
N GLY A 66 2.26 -6.70 6.04
CA GLY A 66 2.86 -7.64 6.98
C GLY A 66 4.30 -7.29 7.31
N LYS A 67 4.93 -8.14 8.12
CA LYS A 67 6.33 -7.96 8.56
C LYS A 67 7.29 -8.75 7.68
N CYS A 68 8.42 -8.14 7.31
CA CYS A 68 9.54 -8.83 6.69
C CYS A 68 10.35 -9.54 7.78
N GLN A 69 10.17 -10.86 7.93
CA GLN A 69 10.85 -11.63 8.96
C GLN A 69 12.30 -11.95 8.55
N TYR A 70 13.22 -11.89 9.52
CA TYR A 70 14.58 -12.40 9.36
C TYR A 70 14.61 -13.94 9.56
N PRO A 71 15.35 -14.70 8.73
CA PRO A 71 16.10 -14.26 7.55
C PRO A 71 15.16 -13.91 6.38
N LEU A 72 15.46 -12.83 5.64
CA LEU A 72 14.74 -12.55 4.39
C LEU A 72 15.08 -13.63 3.36
N GLY A 73 14.16 -14.59 3.20
CA GLY A 73 14.24 -15.63 2.18
C GLY A 73 14.00 -15.09 0.77
N GLN A 74 14.28 -15.93 -0.23
CA GLN A 74 14.12 -15.58 -1.65
C GLN A 74 12.68 -15.20 -2.03
N HIS A 75 11.68 -15.70 -1.30
CA HIS A 75 10.26 -15.43 -1.56
C HIS A 75 9.84 -13.95 -1.44
N TYR A 76 10.68 -13.08 -0.88
CA TYR A 76 10.42 -11.65 -0.77
C TYR A 76 10.97 -10.82 -1.93
N ASN A 77 11.65 -11.44 -2.92
CA ASN A 77 12.36 -10.73 -4.01
C ASN A 77 13.19 -9.54 -3.50
N ALA A 78 13.81 -9.71 -2.33
CA ALA A 78 14.46 -8.62 -1.63
C ALA A 78 15.73 -8.18 -2.36
N THR A 79 15.96 -6.87 -2.44
CA THR A 79 17.24 -6.34 -2.89
C THR A 79 18.35 -6.70 -1.91
N ASN A 80 19.60 -6.75 -2.39
CA ASN A 80 20.77 -6.95 -1.52
C ASN A 80 20.78 -5.97 -0.33
N HIS A 81 20.37 -4.72 -0.56
CA HIS A 81 20.25 -3.72 0.50
C HIS A 81 19.24 -4.13 1.59
N ALA A 82 18.04 -4.61 1.21
CA ALA A 82 17.04 -5.07 2.16
C ALA A 82 17.50 -6.29 2.97
N VAL A 83 18.23 -7.22 2.33
CA VAL A 83 18.84 -8.37 3.01
C VAL A 83 19.87 -7.89 4.05
N VAL A 84 20.81 -7.02 3.67
CA VAL A 84 21.82 -6.46 4.59
C VAL A 84 21.17 -5.67 5.72
N GLN A 85 20.19 -4.83 5.42
CA GLN A 85 19.44 -4.06 6.41
C GLN A 85 18.76 -4.96 7.45
N SER A 86 18.20 -6.10 7.04
CA SER A 86 17.60 -7.06 7.96
C SER A 86 18.60 -7.78 8.86
N ILE A 87 19.79 -8.09 8.34
CA ILE A 87 20.89 -8.69 9.11
C ILE A 87 21.33 -7.68 10.18
N LEU A 88 21.58 -6.43 9.79
CA LEU A 88 22.02 -5.36 10.70
C LEU A 88 20.98 -5.08 11.78
N ASN A 89 19.70 -5.01 11.41
CA ASN A 89 18.59 -4.84 12.35
C ASN A 89 18.48 -6.03 13.33
N ASN A 90 18.46 -7.27 12.83
CA ASN A 90 18.25 -8.47 13.65
C ASN A 90 19.43 -8.76 14.60
N LYS A 91 20.67 -8.60 14.13
CA LYS A 91 21.86 -8.76 14.96
C LYS A 91 22.05 -7.62 15.96
N GLN A 92 21.10 -6.66 16.00
CA GLN A 92 21.20 -5.42 16.76
C GLN A 92 22.59 -4.81 16.63
N LEU A 93 23.14 -4.83 15.41
CA LEU A 93 24.42 -4.18 15.10
C LEU A 93 24.16 -2.68 15.06
N ARG A 94 23.89 -2.15 16.25
CA ARG A 94 24.06 -0.75 16.59
C ARG A 94 25.53 -0.52 16.38
N PHE A 95 25.88 0.27 15.37
CA PHE A 95 27.24 0.78 15.26
C PHE A 95 27.50 1.56 16.55
N ASN A 96 28.17 0.92 17.51
CA ASN A 96 28.57 1.57 18.74
C ASN A 96 29.38 2.81 18.37
N LYS A 97 29.08 3.90 19.07
CA LYS A 97 29.60 5.27 18.90
C LYS A 97 31.14 5.39 18.95
N THR A 98 31.87 4.28 19.04
CA THR A 98 33.30 4.16 19.33
C THR A 98 34.19 3.94 18.10
N ARG A 99 33.66 3.97 16.87
CA ARG A 99 34.49 3.99 15.64
C ARG A 99 34.31 5.31 14.87
N PRO A 100 35.24 6.27 14.99
CA PRO A 100 35.08 7.64 14.47
C PRO A 100 35.34 7.78 12.97
N ARG A 101 35.41 6.70 12.18
CA ARG A 101 35.76 6.78 10.75
C ARG A 101 34.55 6.83 9.81
N PHE A 102 33.33 6.88 10.34
CA PHE A 102 32.12 7.06 9.56
C PHE A 102 31.23 8.11 10.23
N HIS A 103 31.23 9.32 9.69
CA HIS A 103 30.31 10.40 10.08
C HIS A 103 28.89 10.06 9.61
N LEU A 104 28.27 9.03 10.19
CA LEU A 104 26.84 8.80 10.03
C LEU A 104 26.19 9.08 11.37
N SER A 105 25.29 10.06 11.37
CA SER A 105 24.62 10.64 12.54
C SER A 105 24.44 9.66 13.69
N SER A 106 24.81 10.12 14.87
CA SER A 106 24.89 9.45 16.17
C SER A 106 23.56 8.86 16.72
N ASN A 107 22.56 8.61 15.86
CA ASN A 107 21.25 8.03 16.17
C ASN A 107 20.69 7.19 14.99
N LEU A 108 21.52 6.49 14.21
CA LEU A 108 20.98 5.66 13.13
C LEU A 108 20.30 4.39 13.68
N ILE A 109 18.98 4.47 13.89
CA ILE A 109 18.13 3.32 14.13
C ILE A 109 17.90 2.63 12.78
N ILE A 110 18.51 1.46 12.58
CA ILE A 110 18.26 0.63 11.41
C ILE A 110 16.88 -0.01 11.59
N ASN A 111 15.90 0.37 10.77
CA ASN A 111 14.56 -0.20 10.79
C ASN A 111 14.49 -1.53 10.02
N LEU A 112 13.47 -2.35 10.26
CA LEU A 112 13.20 -3.51 9.40
C LEU A 112 12.87 -3.05 7.98
N PRO A 113 13.20 -3.86 6.94
CA PRO A 113 12.72 -3.61 5.58
C PRO A 113 11.19 -3.54 5.52
N CYS A 114 10.68 -2.68 4.64
CA CYS A 114 9.25 -2.50 4.44
C CYS A 114 8.68 -3.55 3.46
N CYS A 115 7.45 -4.00 3.71
CA CYS A 115 6.70 -4.85 2.78
C CYS A 115 6.06 -3.97 1.70
N VAL A 116 6.57 -4.03 0.47
CA VAL A 116 6.13 -3.19 -0.65
C VAL A 116 5.97 -4.03 -1.93
N PRO A 117 5.15 -3.59 -2.90
CA PRO A 117 5.10 -4.22 -4.22
C PRO A 117 6.44 -4.06 -4.95
N ASP A 118 6.91 -5.14 -5.57
CA ASP A 118 8.08 -5.15 -6.46
C ASP A 118 7.70 -5.04 -7.94
N GLN A 119 6.44 -5.35 -8.28
CA GLN A 119 5.86 -5.23 -9.62
C GLN A 119 4.47 -4.60 -9.55
N LEU A 120 4.14 -3.77 -10.55
CA LEU A 120 2.84 -3.11 -10.69
C LEU A 120 2.32 -3.28 -12.10
N THR A 121 1.00 -3.36 -12.23
CA THR A 121 0.30 -3.37 -13.52
C THR A 121 -0.50 -2.10 -13.70
N SER A 122 -0.47 -1.54 -14.90
CA SER A 122 -1.25 -0.36 -15.26
C SER A 122 -2.74 -0.65 -15.27
N ILE A 123 -3.54 0.40 -15.06
CA ILE A 123 -4.98 0.39 -15.28
C ILE A 123 -5.35 1.44 -16.30
N HIS A 124 -6.43 1.19 -17.03
CA HIS A 124 -7.06 2.18 -17.87
C HIS A 124 -8.18 2.85 -17.07
N VAL A 125 -8.18 4.18 -17.11
CA VAL A 125 -9.25 5.01 -16.53
C VAL A 125 -9.85 5.88 -17.64
N LEU A 126 -11.16 6.09 -17.55
CA LEU A 126 -11.91 7.04 -18.37
C LEU A 126 -12.19 8.31 -17.57
#